data_AF-A0A7I7UK65-F1
#
_entry.id   AF-A0A7I7UK65-F1
#
_cell.length_a   1.000
_cell.length_b   1.000
_cell.length_c   1.000
_cell.angle_alpha   90.00
_cell.angle_beta   90.00
_cell.angle_gamma   90.00
#
_symmetry.space_group_name_H-M   'P 1'
#
loop_
_entity.id
_entity.type
_entity.pdbx_description
1 polymer ?
#
loop_
_entity_poly.entity_id
_entity_poly.type
_entity_poly.pdbx_seq_one_letter_code
_entity_poly.pdbx_strand_id
1 'polypeptide(L)' 'MPTEIFFVGDGERGKRKTAREEYAKRICRACLVRRDCLRYAVAAEEPHGVWGATTPTERDRFTRTVEARHPL' A
#
# COMPACT_ATOMS: atom_id res chain seq x y z
N MET A 1 -5.39 7.92 -13.57
CA MET A 1 -4.72 6.63 -13.87
C MET A 1 -5.69 5.51 -13.52
N PRO A 2 -5.70 4.40 -14.27
CA PRO A 2 -6.54 3.23 -13.94
C PRO A 2 -6.19 2.66 -12.55
N THR A 3 -7.20 2.23 -11.79
CA THR A 3 -7.03 1.73 -10.42
C THR A 3 -6.36 0.36 -10.38
N GLU A 4 -6.51 -0.45 -11.43
CA GLU A 4 -5.92 -1.78 -11.64
C GLU A 4 -4.38 -1.78 -11.65
N ILE A 5 -3.78 -0.59 -11.73
CA ILE A 5 -2.35 -0.41 -11.52
C ILE A 5 -1.97 -0.70 -10.07
N PHE A 6 -2.81 -0.27 -9.11
CA PHE A 6 -2.54 -0.37 -7.68
C PHE A 6 -3.14 -1.62 -7.04
N PHE A 7 -4.15 -2.23 -7.64
CA PHE A 7 -4.80 -3.44 -7.15
C PHE A 7 -4.47 -4.63 -8.04
N VAL A 8 -3.40 -5.36 -7.70
CA VAL A 8 -3.03 -6.61 -8.40
C VAL A 8 -3.98 -7.72 -7.96
N GLY A 9 -4.66 -8.37 -8.91
CA GLY A 9 -5.68 -9.37 -8.63
C GLY A 9 -5.14 -10.68 -8.04
N ASP A 10 -6.00 -11.40 -7.30
CA ASP A 10 -5.66 -12.58 -6.50
C ASP A 10 -5.11 -13.78 -7.29
N GLY A 11 -5.35 -13.81 -8.60
CA GLY A 11 -4.84 -14.84 -9.51
C GLY A 11 -3.38 -14.63 -9.95
N GLU A 12 -2.83 -13.42 -9.82
CA GLU A 12 -1.45 -13.14 -10.18
C GLU A 12 -0.50 -13.61 -9.08
N ARG A 13 0.54 -14.38 -9.43
CA ARG A 13 1.50 -14.93 -8.46
C ARG A 13 2.94 -14.79 -8.93
N GLY A 14 3.87 -14.88 -7.98
CA GLY A 14 5.30 -14.88 -8.25
C GLY A 14 5.79 -13.57 -8.89
N LYS A 15 6.79 -13.68 -9.78
CA LYS A 15 7.53 -12.52 -10.32
C LYS A 15 6.64 -11.47 -11.00
N ARG A 16 5.53 -11.88 -11.63
CA ARG A 16 4.60 -10.96 -12.31
C ARG A 16 3.89 -10.04 -11.31
N LYS A 17 3.36 -10.61 -10.22
CA LYS A 17 2.76 -9.86 -9.12
C LYS A 17 3.75 -8.84 -8.56
N THR A 18 4.96 -9.28 -8.23
CA THR A 18 6.02 -8.40 -7.70
C THR A 18 6.36 -7.27 -8.67
N ALA A 19 6.48 -7.54 -9.97
CA ALA A 19 6.78 -6.51 -10.96
C ALA A 19 5.68 -5.44 -11.05
N ARG A 20 4.40 -5.84 -10.99
CA ARG A 20 3.27 -4.89 -10.96
C ARG A 20 3.22 -4.07 -9.69
N GLU A 21 3.45 -4.71 -8.53
CA GLU A 21 3.54 -4.01 -7.25
C GLU A 21 4.66 -2.97 -7.25
N GLU A 22 5.85 -3.31 -7.77
CA GLU A 22 6.96 -2.36 -7.89
C GLU A 22 6.66 -1.21 -8.85
N TYR A 23 5.96 -1.49 -9.95
CA TYR A 23 5.49 -0.45 -10.87
C TYR A 23 4.53 0.53 -10.17
N ALA A 24 3.54 0.01 -9.43
CA ALA A 24 2.61 0.82 -8.64
C ALA A 24 3.35 1.66 -7.58
N LYS A 25 4.30 1.05 -6.85
CA LYS A 25 5.12 1.73 -5.85
C LYS A 25 5.92 2.88 -6.46
N ARG A 26 6.49 2.70 -7.66
CA ARG A 26 7.21 3.79 -8.36
C ARG A 26 6.31 5.00 -8.60
N ILE A 27 5.07 4.79 -9.00
CA ILE A 27 4.08 5.86 -9.17
C ILE A 27 3.79 6.53 -7.82
N CYS A 28 3.51 5.73 -6.77
CA CYS A 28 3.27 6.26 -5.44
C CYS A 28 4.43 7.12 -4.91
N ARG A 29 5.69 6.78 -5.22
CA ARG A 29 6.88 7.53 -4.76
C ARG A 29 6.93 8.96 -5.30
N ALA A 30 6.30 9.24 -6.44
CA ALA A 30 6.18 10.59 -7.00
C ALA A 30 4.95 11.37 -6.47
N CYS A 31 4.07 10.72 -5.71
CA CYS A 31 2.83 11.34 -5.23
C CYS A 31 3.07 12.26 -4.03
N LEU A 32 2.59 13.51 -4.11
CA LEU A 32 2.75 14.53 -3.06
C LEU A 32 2.07 14.12 -1.73
N VAL A 33 0.95 13.41 -1.80
CA VAL A 33 0.18 12.95 -0.63
C VAL A 33 0.56 11.54 -0.18
N ARG A 34 1.71 11.00 -0.63
CA ARG A 34 2.14 9.62 -0.32
C ARG A 34 2.11 9.31 1.18
N ARG A 35 2.54 10.26 2.03
CA ARG A 35 2.58 10.07 3.49
C ARG A 35 1.18 9.99 4.10
N ASP A 36 0.26 10.85 3.65
CA ASP A 36 -1.13 10.84 4.11
C ASP A 36 -1.86 9.59 3.63
N CYS A 37 -1.63 9.18 2.39
CA CYS A 37 -2.15 7.93 1.81
C CYS A 37 -1.68 6.70 2.61
N LEU A 38 -0.39 6.63 2.98
CA LEU A 38 0.11 5.55 3.84
C LEU A 38 -0.57 5.57 5.21
N ARG A 39 -0.70 6.75 5.84
CA ARG A 39 -1.32 6.89 7.16
C ARG A 39 -2.76 6.40 7.15
N TYR A 40 -3.52 6.81 6.14
CA TYR A 40 -4.89 6.36 5.94
C TYR A 40 -4.96 4.82 5.81
N ALA A 41 -4.17 4.25 4.90
CA ALA A 41 -4.22 2.81 4.63
C ALA A 41 -3.81 1.96 5.83
N VAL A 42 -2.88 2.45 6.67
CA VAL A 42 -2.49 1.77 7.91
C VAL A 42 -3.59 1.90 8.97
N ALA A 43 -4.19 3.08 9.15
CA ALA A 43 -5.25 3.29 10.12
C ALA A 43 -6.55 2.54 9.78
N ALA A 44 -6.84 2.37 8.50
CA ALA A 44 -8.00 1.63 8.01
C ALA A 44 -7.76 0.11 7.91
N GLU A 45 -6.56 -0.37 8.25
CA GLU A 45 -6.14 -1.77 8.04
C GLU A 45 -6.46 -2.25 6.61
N GLU A 46 -6.22 -1.39 5.61
CA GLU A 46 -6.65 -1.65 4.25
C GLU A 46 -6.05 -2.97 3.73
N PRO A 47 -6.85 -3.98 3.38
CA PRO A 47 -6.36 -5.33 3.11
C PRO A 47 -5.77 -5.49 1.70
N HIS A 48 -6.01 -4.55 0.79
CA HIS A 48 -5.68 -4.72 -0.62
C HIS A 48 -4.79 -3.61 -1.19
N GLY A 49 -4.15 -3.95 -2.32
CA GLY A 49 -3.45 -2.99 -3.18
C GLY A 49 -2.24 -2.27 -2.59
N VAL A 50 -1.61 -1.47 -3.46
CA VAL A 50 -0.47 -0.61 -3.14
C VAL A 50 -0.98 0.76 -2.72
N TRP A 51 -0.74 1.10 -1.45
CA TRP A 51 -1.06 2.40 -0.87
C TRP A 51 0.21 3.00 -0.29
N GLY A 52 0.43 4.30 -0.49
CA GLY A 52 1.59 4.98 0.10
C GLY A 52 2.95 4.37 -0.26
N ALA A 53 3.05 3.69 -1.42
CA ALA A 53 4.20 2.89 -1.84
C ALA A 53 4.47 1.63 -0.98
N THR A 54 3.42 1.00 -0.45
CA THR A 54 3.48 -0.24 0.33
C THR A 54 2.40 -1.23 -0.10
N THR A 55 2.73 -2.53 -0.18
CA THR A 55 1.74 -3.62 -0.29
C THR A 55 1.05 -3.85 1.06
N PRO A 56 -0.04 -4.66 1.13
CA PRO A 56 -0.66 -5.02 2.41
C PRO A 56 0.35 -5.63 3.40
N THR A 57 1.12 -6.63 2.96
CA THR A 57 2.18 -7.26 3.78
C THR A 57 3.26 -6.27 4.24
N GLU A 58 3.60 -5.27 3.42
CA GLU A 58 4.53 -4.22 3.82
C GLU A 58 3.92 -3.17 4.74
N ARG A 59 2.59 -3.10 4.87
CA ARG A 59 1.90 -2.22 5.82
C ARG A 59 1.92 -2.75 7.24
N ASP A 60 2.00 -4.06 7.44
CA ASP A 60 2.03 -4.72 8.77
C ASP A 60 3.19 -4.24 9.67
N ARG A 61 4.28 -3.74 9.09
CA ARG A 61 5.37 -3.12 9.88
C ARG A 61 5.02 -1.74 10.45
N PHE A 62 4.01 -1.06 9.91
CA PHE A 62 3.60 0.29 10.32
C PHE A 62 2.39 0.30 11.26
N THR A 63 1.56 -0.74 11.27
CA THR A 63 0.40 -0.87 12.17
C THR A 63 0.82 -0.73 13.64
N ARG A 64 1.93 -1.36 14.03
CA ARG A 64 2.54 -1.23 15.37
C ARG A 64 2.91 0.20 15.79
N THR A 65 3.01 1.14 14.85
CA THR A 65 3.36 2.54 15.13
C THR A 65 2.14 3.45 15.21
N VAL A 66 1.02 3.07 14.58
CA VAL A 66 -0.22 3.86 14.54
C VAL A 66 -1.09 3.60 15.78
N GLU A 67 -1.13 2.35 16.29
CA GLU A 67 -1.80 2.04 17.58
C GLU A 67 -1.31 2.94 18.72
N ALA A 68 -0.01 3.29 18.74
CA ALA A 68 0.57 4.17 19.74
C ALA A 68 0.15 5.65 19.61
N ARG A 69 -0.46 6.06 18.49
CA ARG A 69 -0.82 7.47 18.19
C ARG A 69 -2.33 7.72 18.10
N HIS A 70 -3.15 6.68 18.17
CA HIS A 70 -4.61 6.77 18.19
C HIS A 70 -5.14 5.93 19.37
N PRO A 71 -5.02 6.42 20.61
CA PRO A 71 -5.75 5.80 21.72
C PRO A 71 -7.25 5.97 21.43
N LEU A 72 -8.02 4.90 21.64
CA LEU A 72 -9.47 4.94 21.65
C LEU A 72 -9.99 6.06 22.57
#